data_AF-A0A966S492-F1
#
_entry.id   AF-A0A966S492-F1
#
_cell.length_a   1.000
_cell.length_b   1.000
_cell.length_c   1.000
_cell.angle_alpha   90.00
_cell.angle_beta   90.00
_cell.angle_gamma   90.00
#
_symmetry.space_group_name_H-M   'P 1'
#
loop_
_entity.id
_entity.type
_entity.pdbx_description
1 polymer ?
#
loop_
_entity_poly.entity_id
_entity_poly.type
_entity_poly.pdbx_seq_one_letter_code
_entity_poly.pdbx_strand_id
1 'polypeptide(L)'
;MVFVTRGDLWKKRAKWNRDRILQGIEGEPSKMQKRGLDYYGKLMPLAYANDPIGILTLARRLMSFFGGLTKPFMRFGGKADQRVTVHKSCALAAENFMLSIAAADFDSCPMEGFDAKRVKKALQLPCGAEINMIIGVGKGTPEGTWGPRFRVPYEEVVKVI
;
A
#
# COMPACT_ATOMS: atom_id res chain seq x y z
N MET A 1 -16.00 3.63 -8.61
CA MET A 1 -15.04 2.56 -8.28
C MET A 1 -14.62 2.67 -6.82
N VAL A 2 -14.43 1.57 -6.09
CA VAL A 2 -14.03 1.60 -4.66
C VAL A 2 -12.68 0.91 -4.50
N PHE A 3 -11.69 1.64 -3.99
CA PHE A 3 -10.35 1.14 -3.74
C PHE A 3 -10.25 0.61 -2.32
N VAL A 4 -9.86 -0.66 -2.18
CA VAL A 4 -9.89 -1.39 -0.89
C VAL A 4 -8.51 -1.94 -0.58
N THR A 5 -8.03 -1.67 0.63
CA THR A 5 -6.83 -2.28 1.19
C THR A 5 -7.18 -3.65 1.78
N ARG A 6 -6.32 -4.64 1.52
CA ARG A 6 -6.47 -6.03 1.98
C ARG A 6 -5.24 -6.50 2.75
N GLY A 7 -4.92 -5.76 3.81
CA GLY A 7 -3.80 -6.09 4.70
C GLY A 7 -3.95 -7.49 5.31
N ASP A 8 -5.18 -7.94 5.54
CA ASP A 8 -5.53 -9.29 5.99
C ASP A 8 -4.99 -10.42 5.08
N LEU A 9 -4.78 -10.15 3.80
CA LEU A 9 -4.30 -11.13 2.83
C LEU A 9 -2.77 -11.27 2.76
N TRP A 10 -2.00 -10.53 3.57
CA TRP A 10 -0.55 -10.47 3.44
C TRP A 10 0.12 -11.85 3.44
N LYS A 11 -0.34 -12.80 4.28
CA LYS A 11 0.20 -14.17 4.33
C LYS A 11 -0.02 -14.92 3.01
N LYS A 12 -1.24 -14.83 2.47
CA LYS A 12 -1.61 -15.46 1.20
C LYS A 12 -0.81 -14.86 0.05
N ARG A 13 -0.63 -13.53 0.04
CA ARG A 13 0.13 -12.82 -1.01
C ARG A 13 1.63 -13.10 -0.91
N ALA A 14 2.20 -13.13 0.29
CA ALA A 14 3.61 -13.49 0.50
C ALA A 14 3.90 -14.91 0.01
N LYS A 15 3.05 -15.88 0.38
CA LYS A 15 3.16 -17.26 -0.12
C LYS A 15 3.06 -17.30 -1.65
N TRP A 16 2.04 -16.68 -2.23
CA TRP A 16 1.84 -16.67 -3.68
C TRP A 16 3.04 -16.06 -4.44
N ASN A 17 3.60 -14.95 -3.96
CA ASN A 17 4.79 -14.34 -4.55
C ASN A 17 6.03 -15.24 -4.43
N ARG A 18 6.21 -15.89 -3.27
CA ARG A 18 7.30 -16.85 -3.07
C ARG A 18 7.20 -18.03 -4.03
N ASP A 19 5.99 -18.59 -4.17
CA ASP A 19 5.73 -19.74 -5.05
C ASP A 19 5.96 -19.36 -6.52
N ARG A 20 5.61 -18.13 -6.93
CA ARG A 20 5.92 -17.59 -8.26
C ARG A 20 7.42 -17.48 -8.53
N ILE A 21 8.22 -17.06 -7.55
CA ILE A 21 9.68 -17.03 -7.69
C ILE A 21 10.22 -18.45 -7.84
N LEU A 22 9.72 -19.41 -7.04
CA LEU A 22 10.13 -20.82 -7.13
C LEU A 22 9.84 -21.42 -8.51
N GLN A 23 8.67 -21.14 -9.08
CA GLN A 23 8.30 -21.61 -10.41
C GLN A 23 9.22 -21.10 -11.52
N GLY A 24 9.84 -19.94 -11.33
CA GLY A 24 10.78 -19.34 -12.29
C GLY A 24 12.25 -19.68 -12.05
N ILE A 25 12.56 -20.58 -11.10
CA ILE A 25 13.93 -21.04 -10.84
C ILE A 25 14.14 -22.37 -11.57
N GLU A 26 15.10 -22.40 -12.48
CA GLU A 26 15.64 -23.63 -13.05
C GLU A 26 17.01 -23.93 -12.41
N GLY A 27 17.12 -25.06 -11.71
CA GLY A 27 18.35 -25.44 -11.00
C GLY A 27 18.57 -24.69 -9.68
N GLU A 28 19.84 -24.37 -9.38
CA GLU A 28 20.21 -23.66 -8.15
C GLU A 28 19.81 -22.18 -8.20
N PRO A 29 19.10 -21.66 -7.17
CA PRO A 29 18.65 -20.28 -7.20
C PRO A 29 19.82 -19.31 -7.14
N SER A 30 19.81 -18.34 -8.06
CA SER A 30 20.75 -17.23 -8.08
C SER A 30 20.69 -16.40 -6.79
N LYS A 31 21.71 -15.59 -6.54
CA LYS A 31 21.76 -14.69 -5.37
C LYS A 31 20.53 -13.78 -5.27
N MET A 32 20.01 -13.30 -6.40
CA MET A 32 18.82 -12.44 -6.42
C MET A 32 17.55 -13.23 -6.09
N GLN A 33 17.40 -14.43 -6.66
CA GLN A 33 16.28 -15.32 -6.37
C GLN A 33 16.28 -15.75 -4.89
N LYS A 34 17.44 -16.10 -4.32
CA LYS A 34 17.59 -16.38 -2.88
C LYS A 34 17.13 -15.20 -2.02
N ARG A 35 17.51 -13.97 -2.37
CA ARG A 35 17.01 -12.75 -1.70
C ARG A 35 15.51 -12.57 -1.82
N GLY A 36 14.92 -12.83 -2.99
CA GLY A 36 13.47 -12.80 -3.18
C GLY A 36 12.74 -13.84 -2.32
N LEU A 37 13.25 -15.06 -2.26
CA LEU A 37 12.72 -16.11 -1.40
C LEU A 37 12.82 -15.75 0.09
N ASP A 38 13.95 -15.19 0.52
CA ASP A 38 14.14 -14.71 1.90
C ASP A 38 13.24 -13.51 2.22
N TYR A 39 13.00 -12.62 1.26
CA TYR A 39 12.09 -11.49 1.44
C TYR A 39 10.67 -11.96 1.77
N TYR A 40 10.10 -12.82 0.94
CA TYR A 40 8.74 -13.33 1.16
C TYR A 40 8.67 -14.39 2.27
N GLY A 41 9.74 -15.14 2.50
CA GLY A 41 9.79 -16.23 3.47
C GLY A 41 10.19 -15.83 4.89
N LYS A 42 10.99 -14.77 5.06
CA LYS A 42 11.53 -14.35 6.36
C LYS A 42 11.18 -12.90 6.68
N LEU A 43 11.49 -11.97 5.77
CA LEU A 43 11.36 -10.54 6.04
C LEU A 43 9.90 -10.09 6.15
N MET A 44 9.04 -10.50 5.20
CA MET A 44 7.62 -10.17 5.24
C MET A 44 6.92 -10.73 6.49
N PRO A 45 7.12 -12.00 6.88
CA PRO A 45 6.63 -12.51 8.16
C PRO A 45 7.10 -11.71 9.36
N LEU A 46 8.38 -11.35 9.44
CA LEU A 46 8.92 -10.52 10.53
C LEU A 46 8.25 -9.14 10.57
N ALA A 47 8.05 -8.52 9.40
CA ALA A 47 7.52 -7.18 9.27
C ALA A 47 6.01 -7.09 9.54
N TYR A 48 5.22 -8.08 9.10
CA TYR A 48 3.75 -8.05 9.10
C TYR A 48 3.08 -8.95 10.15
N ALA A 49 3.81 -9.85 10.80
CA ALA A 49 3.25 -10.63 11.90
C ALA A 49 2.88 -9.70 13.07
N ASN A 50 1.66 -9.83 13.57
CA ASN A 50 1.19 -9.11 14.75
C ASN A 50 0.51 -10.08 15.70
N ASP A 51 0.76 -9.88 16.99
CA ASP A 51 0.05 -10.52 18.08
C ASP A 51 -0.98 -9.55 18.70
N PRO A 52 -1.96 -10.05 19.47
CA PRO A 52 -2.99 -9.21 20.07
C PRO A 52 -2.44 -8.19 21.09
N ILE A 53 -1.38 -8.55 21.82
CA ILE A 53 -0.83 -7.78 22.95
C ILE A 53 0.36 -6.88 22.56
N GLY A 54 0.92 -7.05 21.37
CA GLY A 54 1.96 -6.20 20.79
C GLY A 54 3.40 -6.60 21.08
N ILE A 55 3.66 -7.79 21.63
CA ILE A 55 5.02 -8.28 21.95
C ILE A 55 5.87 -8.36 20.67
N LEU A 56 5.33 -8.88 19.57
CA LEU A 56 6.07 -8.98 18.30
C LEU A 56 6.39 -7.59 17.74
N THR A 57 5.52 -6.62 17.98
CA THR A 57 5.76 -5.22 17.61
C THR A 57 6.89 -4.62 18.43
N LEU A 58 6.90 -4.85 19.74
CA LEU A 58 7.97 -4.36 20.61
C LEU A 58 9.31 -5.00 20.23
N ALA A 59 9.34 -6.33 20.04
CA ALA A 59 10.54 -7.07 19.69
C ALA A 59 11.17 -6.55 18.38
N ARG A 60 10.38 -6.36 17.31
CA ARG A 60 10.91 -5.83 16.04
C ARG A 60 11.33 -4.36 16.14
N ARG A 61 10.65 -3.55 16.98
CA ARG A 61 11.07 -2.16 17.24
C ARG A 61 12.43 -2.13 17.91
N LEU A 62 12.65 -2.91 18.97
CA LEU A 62 13.95 -3.03 19.64
C LEU A 62 15.03 -3.53 18.68
N MET A 63 14.76 -4.62 17.94
CA MET A 63 15.67 -5.15 16.94
C MET A 63 16.07 -4.08 15.91
N SER A 64 15.09 -3.35 15.37
CA SER A 64 15.36 -2.29 14.40
C SER A 64 16.06 -1.09 15.02
N PHE A 65 15.80 -0.78 16.30
CA PHE A 65 16.45 0.28 17.05
C PHE A 65 17.96 0.02 17.15
N PHE A 66 18.34 -1.12 17.73
CA PHE A 66 19.74 -1.51 17.91
C PHE A 66 20.44 -1.78 16.57
N GLY A 67 19.78 -2.46 15.62
CA GLY A 67 20.34 -2.71 14.29
C GLY A 67 20.64 -1.42 13.53
N GLY A 68 19.79 -0.41 13.69
CA GLY A 68 19.99 0.89 13.04
C GLY A 68 20.96 1.83 13.74
N LEU A 69 21.64 1.40 14.82
CA LEU A 69 22.74 2.19 15.40
C LEU A 69 24.03 2.02 14.60
N THR A 70 24.23 0.88 13.94
CA THR A 70 25.49 0.55 13.25
C THR A 70 25.35 0.39 11.74
N LYS A 71 24.13 0.17 11.22
CA LYS A 71 23.87 -0.11 9.80
C LYS A 71 22.60 0.58 9.32
N PRO A 72 22.48 0.90 8.02
CA PRO A 72 21.20 1.28 7.42
C PRO A 72 20.19 0.15 7.61
N PHE A 73 19.15 0.39 8.41
CA PHE A 73 18.17 -0.62 8.79
C PHE A 73 16.76 -0.02 8.78
N MET A 74 15.80 -0.74 8.19
CA MET A 74 14.39 -0.32 8.17
C MET A 74 13.83 -0.30 9.59
N ARG A 75 13.33 0.85 10.03
CA ARG A 75 12.68 0.96 11.35
C ARG A 75 11.30 0.31 11.26
N PHE A 76 11.15 -0.86 11.88
CA PHE A 76 9.88 -1.58 11.86
C PHE A 76 8.87 -0.92 12.80
N GLY A 77 7.76 -0.44 12.24
CA GLY A 77 6.66 0.10 13.02
C GLY A 77 5.66 -0.94 13.52
N GLY A 78 4.57 -0.42 14.10
CA GLY A 78 3.43 -1.22 14.57
C GLY A 78 2.36 -1.46 13.51
N LYS A 79 1.16 -1.84 13.96
CA LYS A 79 -0.02 -1.98 13.09
C LYS A 79 -0.34 -0.71 12.31
N ALA A 80 -0.15 0.46 12.91
CA ALA A 80 -0.39 1.75 12.26
C ALA A 80 0.53 1.99 11.06
N ASP A 81 1.82 1.67 11.20
CA ASP A 81 2.80 1.82 10.12
C ASP A 81 2.48 0.87 8.96
N GLN A 82 2.20 -0.40 9.27
CA GLN A 82 1.74 -1.37 8.26
C GLN A 82 0.46 -0.92 7.55
N ARG A 83 -0.53 -0.41 8.30
CA ARG A 83 -1.76 0.16 7.74
C ARG A 83 -1.44 1.28 6.76
N VAL A 84 -0.58 2.22 7.14
CA VAL A 84 -0.11 3.31 6.27
C VAL A 84 0.57 2.75 5.01
N THR A 85 1.44 1.75 5.13
CA THR A 85 2.10 1.11 3.97
C THR A 85 1.08 0.56 2.98
N VAL A 86 0.08 -0.19 3.45
CA VAL A 86 -0.93 -0.78 2.57
C VAL A 86 -1.78 0.31 1.90
N HIS A 87 -2.13 1.38 2.63
CA HIS A 87 -2.86 2.52 2.06
C HIS A 87 -2.03 3.30 1.03
N LYS A 88 -0.71 3.48 1.25
CA LYS A 88 0.18 4.11 0.26
C LYS A 88 0.21 3.32 -1.05
N SER A 89 0.37 1.99 -0.98
CA SER A 89 0.34 1.15 -2.18
C SER A 89 -1.01 1.21 -2.90
N CYS A 90 -2.12 1.27 -2.16
CA CYS A 90 -3.45 1.39 -2.75
C CYS A 90 -3.69 2.77 -3.38
N ALA A 91 -3.19 3.84 -2.77
CA ALA A 91 -3.26 5.19 -3.31
C ALA A 91 -2.49 5.33 -4.63
N LEU A 92 -1.30 4.72 -4.76
CA LEU A 92 -0.55 4.68 -6.03
C LEU A 92 -1.33 3.95 -7.13
N ALA A 93 -2.01 2.86 -6.80
CA ALA A 93 -2.87 2.17 -7.74
C ALA A 93 -4.09 3.01 -8.15
N ALA A 94 -4.66 3.76 -7.20
CA ALA A 94 -5.77 4.67 -7.43
C ALA A 94 -5.36 5.86 -8.31
N GLU A 95 -4.17 6.42 -8.10
CA GLU A 95 -3.59 7.47 -8.93
C GLU A 95 -3.37 6.97 -10.37
N ASN A 96 -2.74 5.80 -10.55
CA ASN A 96 -2.58 5.19 -11.87
C ASN A 96 -3.92 4.99 -12.59
N PHE A 97 -4.95 4.58 -11.85
CA PHE A 97 -6.30 4.47 -12.39
C PHE A 97 -6.84 5.84 -12.84
N MET A 98 -6.76 6.89 -12.00
CA MET A 98 -7.21 8.24 -12.38
C MET A 98 -6.49 8.80 -13.60
N LEU A 99 -5.17 8.59 -13.71
CA LEU A 99 -4.40 8.97 -14.88
C LEU A 99 -4.86 8.22 -16.14
N SER A 100 -5.18 6.93 -16.00
CA SER A 100 -5.70 6.11 -17.11
C SER A 100 -7.10 6.56 -17.55
N ILE A 101 -7.95 6.96 -16.60
CA ILE A 101 -9.28 7.53 -16.87
C ILE A 101 -9.16 8.85 -17.63
N ALA A 102 -8.26 9.74 -17.19
CA ALA A 102 -7.98 10.99 -17.89
C ALA A 102 -7.43 10.76 -19.32
N ALA A 103 -6.53 9.78 -19.49
CA ALA A 103 -5.99 9.41 -20.80
C ALA A 103 -7.04 8.81 -21.75
N ALA A 104 -8.16 8.30 -21.22
CA ALA A 104 -9.29 7.80 -21.99
C ALA A 104 -10.38 8.89 -22.22
N ASP A 105 -10.05 10.16 -22.01
CA ASP A 105 -10.96 11.32 -22.11
C ASP A 105 -12.15 11.27 -21.13
N PHE A 106 -11.96 10.70 -19.94
CA PHE A 106 -12.96 10.73 -18.86
C PHE A 106 -12.46 11.51 -17.65
N ASP A 107 -13.39 12.01 -16.87
CA ASP A 107 -13.13 12.71 -15.61
C ASP A 107 -13.26 11.76 -14.42
N SER A 108 -12.49 12.05 -13.37
CA SER A 108 -12.53 11.30 -12.12
C SER A 108 -12.54 12.22 -10.91
N CYS A 109 -13.27 11.81 -9.86
CA CYS A 109 -13.33 12.52 -8.59
C CYS A 109 -13.03 11.55 -7.44
N PRO A 110 -11.83 11.61 -6.83
CA PRO A 110 -11.52 10.84 -5.63
C PRO A 110 -12.20 11.45 -4.40
N MET A 111 -12.83 10.60 -3.59
CA MET A 111 -13.60 10.98 -2.41
C MET A 111 -13.16 10.16 -1.20
N GLU A 112 -12.81 10.86 -0.13
CA GLU A 112 -12.52 10.28 1.20
C GLU A 112 -13.68 10.49 2.20
N GLY A 113 -14.53 11.50 1.95
CA GLY A 113 -15.67 11.84 2.80
C GLY A 113 -16.88 10.93 2.59
N PHE A 114 -16.83 9.71 3.12
CA PHE A 114 -17.93 8.75 3.04
C PHE A 114 -18.13 7.95 4.34
N ASP A 115 -19.32 7.36 4.53
CA ASP A 115 -19.59 6.43 5.65
C ASP A 115 -18.97 5.06 5.34
N ALA A 116 -17.75 4.85 5.82
CA ALA A 116 -17.00 3.61 5.60
C ALA A 116 -17.73 2.37 6.14
N LYS A 117 -18.52 2.48 7.21
CA LYS A 117 -19.26 1.32 7.78
C LYS A 117 -20.38 0.90 6.83
N ARG A 118 -21.16 1.86 6.33
CA ARG A 118 -22.24 1.59 5.36
C ARG A 118 -21.71 1.05 4.04
N VAL A 119 -20.63 1.65 3.51
CA VAL A 119 -20.02 1.17 2.26
C VAL A 119 -19.45 -0.23 2.41
N LYS A 120 -18.74 -0.53 3.52
CA LYS A 120 -18.26 -1.90 3.80
C LYS A 120 -19.40 -2.90 3.87
N LYS A 121 -20.53 -2.55 4.51
CA LYS A 121 -21.72 -3.41 4.59
C LYS A 121 -22.34 -3.63 3.21
N ALA A 122 -22.52 -2.56 2.42
CA ALA A 122 -23.10 -2.63 1.08
C ALA A 122 -22.28 -3.50 0.12
N LEU A 123 -20.94 -3.42 0.21
CA LEU A 123 -20.00 -4.19 -0.61
C LEU A 123 -19.62 -5.55 0.00
N GLN A 124 -20.21 -5.93 1.14
CA GLN A 124 -19.92 -7.18 1.85
C GLN A 124 -18.42 -7.37 2.14
N LEU A 125 -17.71 -6.29 2.47
CA LEU A 125 -16.27 -6.32 2.72
C LEU A 125 -15.95 -6.98 4.08
N PRO A 126 -14.90 -7.82 4.16
CA PRO A 126 -14.52 -8.47 5.40
C PRO A 126 -13.99 -7.46 6.43
N CYS A 127 -13.93 -7.86 7.70
CA CYS A 127 -13.53 -6.94 8.78
C CYS A 127 -12.11 -6.37 8.56
N GLY A 128 -11.18 -7.19 8.08
CA GLY A 128 -9.79 -6.81 7.81
C GLY A 128 -9.54 -6.02 6.52
N ALA A 129 -10.58 -5.72 5.74
CA ALA A 129 -10.49 -4.82 4.61
C ALA A 129 -10.73 -3.37 5.06
N GLU A 130 -10.01 -2.41 4.49
CA GLU A 130 -10.31 -0.98 4.70
C GLU A 130 -10.50 -0.28 3.36
N ILE A 131 -11.31 0.77 3.34
CA ILE A 131 -11.53 1.55 2.11
C ILE A 131 -10.47 2.65 2.09
N ASN A 132 -9.73 2.74 0.99
CA ASN A 132 -8.76 3.81 0.77
C ASN A 132 -9.47 5.07 0.29
N MET A 133 -10.14 4.97 -0.86
CA MET A 133 -10.93 6.06 -1.45
C MET A 133 -12.01 5.50 -2.37
N ILE A 134 -13.02 6.31 -2.65
CA ILE A 134 -14.05 6.04 -3.66
C ILE A 134 -13.82 7.01 -4.82
N ILE A 135 -13.79 6.50 -6.05
CA ILE A 135 -13.55 7.32 -7.24
C ILE A 135 -14.81 7.30 -8.10
N GLY A 136 -15.45 8.45 -8.26
CA GLY A 136 -16.46 8.68 -9.29
C GLY A 136 -15.79 8.81 -10.65
N VAL A 137 -16.38 8.24 -11.70
CA VAL A 137 -15.86 8.30 -13.07
C VAL A 137 -17.02 8.64 -14.00
N GLY A 138 -16.81 9.56 -14.94
CA GLY A 138 -17.82 9.96 -15.89
C GLY A 138 -17.30 11.03 -16.85
N LYS A 139 -18.20 11.62 -17.63
CA LYS A 139 -17.90 12.85 -18.37
C LYS A 139 -18.22 14.03 -17.45
N GLY A 140 -17.24 14.88 -17.22
CA GLY A 140 -17.39 16.10 -16.44
C GLY A 140 -18.30 17.09 -17.16
N THR A 141 -18.96 17.93 -16.38
CA THR A 141 -19.71 19.08 -16.89
C THR A 141 -18.92 20.35 -16.60
N PRO A 142 -19.15 21.45 -17.34
CA PRO A 142 -18.48 22.73 -17.09
C PRO A 142 -18.62 23.23 -15.65
N GLU A 143 -19.76 22.95 -15.00
CA GLU A 143 -20.05 23.33 -13.62
C GLU A 143 -19.25 22.52 -12.59
N GLY A 144 -18.71 21.36 -12.99
CA GLY A 144 -17.87 20.51 -12.14
C GLY A 144 -16.50 21.13 -11.84
N THR A 145 -16.07 22.11 -12.63
CA THR A 145 -14.83 22.86 -12.42
C THR A 145 -15.12 24.24 -11.84
N TRP A 146 -14.80 24.44 -10.56
CA TRP A 146 -15.08 25.70 -9.86
C TRP A 146 -14.04 26.82 -10.12
N GLY A 147 -12.88 26.48 -10.69
CA GLY A 147 -11.83 27.46 -10.95
C GLY A 147 -10.56 26.84 -11.54
N PRO A 148 -9.51 27.65 -11.74
CA PRO A 148 -8.23 27.14 -12.23
C PRO A 148 -7.58 26.17 -11.23
N ARG A 149 -6.72 25.28 -11.74
CA ARG A 149 -6.00 24.33 -10.90
C ARG A 149 -4.85 25.03 -10.18
N PHE A 150 -4.89 25.05 -8.86
CA PHE A 150 -3.80 25.55 -8.03
C PHE A 150 -2.89 24.40 -7.56
N ARG A 151 -1.58 24.65 -7.48
CA ARG A 151 -0.57 23.77 -6.92
C ARG A 151 0.38 24.63 -6.08
N VAL A 152 1.02 24.01 -5.08
CA VAL A 152 2.12 24.66 -4.34
C VAL A 152 3.24 24.99 -5.34
N PRO A 153 3.90 26.17 -5.25
CA PRO A 153 4.99 26.53 -6.14
C PRO A 153 6.09 25.44 -6.19
N TYR A 154 6.66 25.23 -7.37
CA TYR A 154 7.56 24.11 -7.64
C TYR A 154 8.83 24.18 -6.77
N GLU A 155 9.37 25.38 -6.63
CA GLU A 155 10.56 25.72 -5.84
C GLU A 155 10.40 25.44 -4.33
N GLU A 156 9.17 25.38 -3.83
CA GLU A 156 8.91 25.01 -2.43
C GLU A 156 8.92 23.49 -2.21
N VAL A 157 8.59 22.70 -3.25
CA VAL A 157 8.39 21.25 -3.14
C VAL A 157 9.48 20.40 -3.79
N VAL A 158 10.29 20.95 -4.70
CA VAL A 158 11.40 20.24 -5.36
C VAL A 158 12.74 20.89 -5.05
N LYS A 159 13.66 20.08 -4.52
CA LYS A 159 15.06 20.46 -4.29
C LYS A 159 15.96 19.65 -5.21
N VAL A 160 16.75 20.36 -6.02
CA VAL A 160 17.83 19.75 -6.82
C VAL A 160 19.09 19.77 -5.96
N ILE A 161 19.61 18.58 -5.63
CA ILE A 161 20.79 18.35 -4.80
C ILE A 161 21.83 17.62 -5.63
#